data_AF-A0A7J6UMY3-F1
#
_entry.id   AF-A0A7J6UMY3-F1
#
_cell.length_a   1.000
_cell.length_b   1.000
_cell.length_c   1.000
_cell.angle_alpha   90.00
_cell.angle_beta   90.00
_cell.angle_gamma   90.00
#
_symmetry.space_group_name_H-M   'P 1'
#
loop_
_entity.id
_entity.type
_entity.pdbx_description
1 polymer ?
#
loop_
_entity_poly.entity_id
_entity_poly.type
_entity_poly.pdbx_seq_one_letter_code
_entity_poly.pdbx_strand_id
1 'polypeptide(L)'
;AMDWKAGHKRECCIIGRLLDAGMTTQQLSDCFLAWRVASDAEKFHKAMSMCALSKPSDAIALTAMQFLSILSSCRSKSIPDFDSILGLLVRFPCNNFAIVDDLWSGIGAGVYPAAALFNHSCSPNVIPTFTDGP
;
A
#
# COMPACT_ATOMS: atom_id res chain seq x y z
N ALA A 1 -16.05 -9.51 -26.30
CA ALA A 1 -15.78 -10.96 -26.22
C ALA A 1 -14.30 -11.13 -25.91
N MET A 2 -13.83 -11.31 -24.68
CA MET A 2 -14.38 -12.12 -23.59
C MET A 2 -14.52 -11.31 -22.28
N ASP A 3 -15.73 -10.91 -21.95
CA ASP A 3 -16.51 -11.56 -20.89
C ASP A 3 -15.67 -11.99 -19.66
N TRP A 4 -15.47 -11.05 -18.74
CA TRP A 4 -15.56 -11.25 -17.29
C TRP A 4 -15.55 -12.73 -16.82
N LYS A 5 -14.38 -13.30 -16.56
CA LYS A 5 -14.29 -14.64 -15.93
C LYS A 5 -14.81 -14.60 -14.49
N ALA A 6 -15.54 -15.64 -14.09
CA ALA A 6 -15.86 -15.89 -12.68
C ALA A 6 -14.55 -15.99 -11.88
N GLY A 7 -14.43 -15.21 -10.80
CA GLY A 7 -13.23 -15.15 -9.95
C GLY A 7 -12.29 -13.96 -10.22
N HIS A 8 -12.62 -13.07 -11.16
CA HIS A 8 -11.82 -11.88 -11.40
C HIS A 8 -11.89 -10.88 -10.22
N LYS A 9 -10.74 -10.40 -9.75
CA LYS A 9 -10.66 -9.42 -8.66
C LYS A 9 -11.29 -8.10 -9.10
N ARG A 10 -12.05 -7.46 -8.20
CA ARG A 10 -12.78 -6.20 -8.47
C ARG A 10 -11.81 -5.07 -8.86
N GLU A 11 -10.58 -5.19 -8.39
CA GLU A 11 -9.48 -4.27 -8.61
C GLU A 11 -8.85 -4.39 -10.00
N CYS A 12 -9.14 -5.42 -10.79
CA CYS A 12 -8.39 -5.62 -12.05
C CYS A 12 -8.59 -4.51 -13.08
N CYS A 13 -9.81 -3.99 -13.23
CA CYS A 13 -10.05 -2.83 -14.10
C CYS A 13 -9.21 -1.61 -13.69
N ILE A 14 -9.03 -1.44 -12.38
CA ILE A 14 -8.21 -0.36 -11.81
C ILE A 14 -6.73 -0.65 -12.09
N ILE A 15 -6.26 -1.88 -11.83
CA ILE A 15 -4.87 -2.29 -12.07
C ILE A 15 -4.46 -2.07 -13.52
N GLY A 16 -5.25 -2.54 -14.49
CA GLY A 16 -4.93 -2.38 -15.91
C GLY A 16 -4.77 -0.91 -16.30
N ARG A 17 -5.71 -0.05 -15.89
CA ARG A 17 -5.66 1.39 -16.20
C ARG A 17 -4.50 2.11 -15.53
N LEU A 18 -4.11 1.71 -14.32
CA LEU A 18 -2.97 2.30 -13.62
C LEU A 18 -1.64 1.89 -14.29
N LEU A 19 -1.53 0.63 -14.74
CA LEU A 19 -0.39 0.15 -15.53
C LEU A 19 -0.29 0.88 -16.88
N ASP A 20 -1.41 1.03 -17.60
CA ASP A 20 -1.46 1.76 -18.87
C ASP A 20 -1.07 3.24 -18.70
N ALA A 21 -1.32 3.80 -17.51
CA ALA A 21 -0.93 5.14 -17.14
C ALA A 21 0.51 5.24 -16.59
N GLY A 22 1.28 4.16 -16.65
CA GLY A 22 2.72 4.13 -16.36
C GLY A 22 3.10 3.91 -14.89
N MET A 23 2.17 3.51 -14.02
CA MET A 23 2.53 3.17 -12.63
C MET A 23 3.34 1.88 -12.55
N THR A 24 4.39 1.89 -11.74
CA THR A 24 5.18 0.69 -11.44
C THR A 24 4.42 -0.27 -10.53
N THR A 25 4.83 -1.54 -10.53
CA THR A 25 4.27 -2.56 -9.63
C THR A 25 4.41 -2.18 -8.15
N GLN A 26 5.49 -1.51 -7.78
CA GLN A 26 5.69 -0.99 -6.42
C GLN A 26 4.66 0.09 -6.08
N GLN A 27 4.49 1.10 -6.95
CA GLN A 27 3.49 2.15 -6.73
C GLN A 27 2.08 1.59 -6.66
N LEU A 28 1.75 0.58 -7.49
CA LEU A 28 0.49 -0.13 -7.39
C LEU A 28 0.31 -0.77 -6.02
N SER A 29 1.29 -1.56 -5.58
CA SER A 29 1.26 -2.20 -4.26
C SER A 29 1.01 -1.19 -3.14
N ASP A 30 1.75 -0.09 -3.14
CA ASP A 30 1.64 0.95 -2.13
C ASP A 30 0.27 1.66 -2.17
N CYS A 31 -0.24 1.99 -3.35
CA CYS A 31 -1.56 2.62 -3.49
C CYS A 31 -2.71 1.70 -3.08
N PHE A 32 -2.67 0.41 -3.45
CA PHE A 32 -3.70 -0.54 -3.02
C PHE A 32 -3.64 -0.80 -1.51
N LEU A 33 -2.44 -0.86 -0.93
CA LEU A 33 -2.26 -0.95 0.51
C LEU A 33 -2.79 0.30 1.21
N ALA A 34 -2.49 1.49 0.68
CA ALA A 34 -2.96 2.76 1.22
C ALA A 34 -4.49 2.85 1.16
N TRP A 35 -5.09 2.44 0.05
CA TRP A 35 -6.55 2.40 -0.09
C TRP A 35 -7.20 1.46 0.94
N ARG A 36 -6.64 0.26 1.14
CA ARG A 36 -7.15 -0.68 2.14
C ARG A 36 -7.04 -0.13 3.57
N VAL A 37 -5.91 0.48 3.91
CA VAL A 37 -5.67 1.08 5.23
C VAL A 37 -6.60 2.28 5.46
N ALA A 38 -6.73 3.18 4.47
CA ALA A 38 -7.60 4.34 4.56
C ALA A 38 -9.10 4.00 4.60
N SER A 39 -9.49 2.82 4.10
CA SER A 39 -10.88 2.36 4.15
C SER A 39 -11.30 1.82 5.53
N ASP A 40 -10.37 1.72 6.48
CA ASP A 40 -10.60 1.21 7.84
C ASP A 40 -10.09 2.24 8.86
N ALA A 41 -11.01 2.86 9.61
CA ALA A 41 -10.68 3.96 10.51
C ALA A 41 -9.66 3.59 11.60
N GLU A 42 -9.72 2.36 12.12
CA GLU A 42 -8.79 1.90 13.15
C GLU A 42 -7.39 1.70 12.57
N LYS A 43 -7.31 1.04 11.40
CA LYS A 43 -6.02 0.83 10.70
C LYS A 43 -5.42 2.16 10.25
N PHE A 44 -6.25 3.07 9.74
CA PHE A 44 -5.83 4.40 9.33
C PHE A 44 -5.21 5.16 10.50
N HIS A 45 -5.89 5.20 11.65
CA HIS A 45 -5.38 5.89 12.83
C HIS A 45 -4.01 5.35 13.28
N LYS A 46 -3.84 4.03 13.34
CA LYS A 46 -2.56 3.40 13.71
C LYS A 46 -1.46 3.64 12.67
N ALA A 47 -1.79 3.69 11.38
CA ALA A 47 -0.81 3.98 10.35
C ALA A 47 -0.39 5.46 10.37
N MET A 48 -1.32 6.38 10.67
CA MET A 48 -1.03 7.81 10.71
C MET A 48 -0.16 8.23 11.91
N SER A 49 -0.09 7.43 12.97
CA SER A 49 0.82 7.65 14.10
C SER A 49 2.28 7.26 13.81
N MET A 50 2.56 6.61 12.67
CA MET A 50 3.93 6.25 12.28
C MET A 50 4.72 7.46 11.79
N CYS A 51 6.06 7.37 11.89
CA CYS A 51 6.98 8.39 11.38
C CYS A 51 6.80 8.56 9.87
N ALA A 52 6.78 9.80 9.39
CA ALA A 52 6.71 10.12 7.97
C ALA A 52 8.07 10.57 7.44
N LEU A 53 8.27 10.47 6.12
CA LEU A 53 9.31 11.22 5.44
C LEU A 53 9.16 12.73 5.74
N SER A 54 10.28 13.43 5.80
CA SER A 54 10.33 14.84 6.21
C SER A 54 9.48 15.75 5.31
N LYS A 55 9.32 15.42 4.03
CA LYS A 55 8.38 16.07 3.09
C LYS A 55 7.90 15.09 2.00
N PRO A 56 6.63 15.17 1.54
CA PRO A 56 6.20 14.50 0.31
C PRO A 56 7.01 15.02 -0.88
N SER A 57 7.51 14.12 -1.72
CA SER A 57 8.04 14.50 -3.03
C SER A 57 6.89 14.70 -4.03
N ASP A 58 7.12 15.51 -5.06
CA ASP A 58 6.16 15.71 -6.15
C ASP A 58 5.76 14.38 -6.81
N ALA A 59 6.68 13.42 -6.87
CA ALA A 59 6.43 12.08 -7.40
C ALA A 59 5.39 11.30 -6.57
N ILE A 60 5.43 11.41 -5.24
CA ILE A 60 4.45 10.76 -4.35
C ILE A 60 3.08 11.44 -4.48
N ALA A 61 3.06 12.77 -4.54
CA ALA A 61 1.81 13.53 -4.74
C ALA A 61 1.16 13.20 -6.09
N LEU A 62 1.95 13.13 -7.16
CA LEU A 62 1.48 12.74 -8.49
C LEU A 62 0.93 11.31 -8.49
N THR A 63 1.62 10.38 -7.82
CA THR A 63 1.18 9.00 -7.63
C THR A 63 -0.19 8.94 -6.96
N ALA A 64 -0.40 9.69 -5.86
CA ALA A 64 -1.68 9.77 -5.16
C ALA A 64 -2.81 10.33 -6.04
N MET A 65 -2.54 11.44 -6.75
CA MET A 65 -3.50 12.06 -7.66
C MET A 65 -3.94 11.12 -8.79
N GLN A 66 -2.97 10.46 -9.43
CA GLN A 66 -3.21 9.53 -10.53
C GLN A 66 -4.05 8.34 -10.06
N PHE A 67 -3.70 7.76 -8.91
CA PHE A 67 -4.45 6.65 -8.32
C PHE A 67 -5.90 7.03 -8.03
N LEU A 68 -6.13 8.17 -7.37
CA LEU A 68 -7.48 8.62 -7.01
C LEU A 68 -8.33 8.99 -8.23
N SER A 69 -7.74 9.57 -9.27
CA SER A 69 -8.42 9.89 -10.52
C SER A 69 -8.97 8.63 -11.21
N ILE A 70 -8.15 7.57 -11.27
CA ILE A 70 -8.56 6.29 -11.87
C ILE A 70 -9.56 5.56 -10.96
N LEU A 71 -9.36 5.58 -9.64
CA LEU A 71 -10.26 4.97 -8.67
C LEU A 71 -11.67 5.58 -8.76
N SER A 72 -11.75 6.91 -8.89
CA SER A 72 -12.99 7.67 -9.09
C SER A 72 -13.67 7.31 -10.42
N SER A 73 -12.88 7.15 -11.48
CA SER A 73 -13.38 6.75 -12.80
C SER A 73 -13.93 5.32 -12.83
N CYS A 74 -13.53 4.45 -11.89
CA CYS A 74 -13.96 3.05 -11.82
C CYS A 74 -15.15 2.81 -10.85
N ARG A 75 -15.77 3.86 -10.31
CA ARG A 75 -16.92 3.81 -9.38
C ARG A 75 -16.69 2.92 -8.15
N SER A 76 -15.52 3.06 -7.50
CA SER A 76 -15.30 2.44 -6.19
C SER A 76 -16.27 3.01 -5.13
N LYS A 77 -16.77 2.16 -4.21
CA LYS A 77 -17.75 2.54 -3.19
C LYS A 77 -17.19 3.39 -2.05
N SER A 78 -15.89 3.26 -1.74
CA SER A 78 -15.20 4.09 -0.76
C SER A 78 -13.90 4.61 -1.37
N ILE A 79 -13.90 5.90 -1.67
CA ILE A 79 -12.74 6.60 -2.22
C ILE A 79 -12.20 7.46 -1.08
N PRO A 80 -11.02 7.15 -0.53
CA PRO A 80 -10.37 8.01 0.44
C PRO A 80 -10.03 9.37 -0.18
N ASP A 81 -9.93 10.40 0.64
CA ASP A 81 -9.48 11.71 0.20
C ASP A 81 -7.98 11.72 -0.13
N PHE A 82 -7.55 12.80 -0.81
CA PHE A 82 -6.17 12.97 -1.25
C PHE A 82 -5.18 13.00 -0.08
N ASP A 83 -5.49 13.70 1.00
CA ASP A 83 -4.58 13.87 2.14
C ASP A 83 -4.41 12.55 2.90
N SER A 84 -5.47 11.74 2.97
CA SER A 84 -5.40 10.38 3.52
C SER A 84 -4.46 9.48 2.72
N ILE A 85 -4.57 9.45 1.39
CA ILE A 85 -3.67 8.64 0.55
C ILE A 85 -2.25 9.17 0.60
N LEU A 86 -2.06 10.48 0.41
CA LEU A 86 -0.74 11.11 0.45
C LEU A 86 -0.06 10.88 1.81
N GLY A 87 -0.81 11.06 2.90
CA GLY A 87 -0.33 10.87 4.26
C GLY A 87 0.16 9.46 4.55
N LEU A 88 -0.47 8.44 3.95
CA LEU A 88 -0.01 7.05 4.03
C LEU A 88 1.21 6.80 3.15
N LEU A 89 1.19 7.27 1.89
CA LEU A 89 2.29 7.06 0.95
C LEU A 89 3.61 7.71 1.39
N VAL A 90 3.58 8.79 2.17
CA VAL A 90 4.80 9.37 2.75
C VAL A 90 5.35 8.62 3.96
N ARG A 91 4.54 7.74 4.56
CA ARG A 91 4.94 6.92 5.73
C ARG A 91 5.41 5.54 5.31
N PHE A 92 4.79 4.95 4.29
CA PHE A 92 5.05 3.57 3.88
C PHE A 92 6.53 3.25 3.60
N PRO A 93 7.31 4.10 2.89
CA PRO A 93 8.71 3.79 2.59
C PRO A 93 9.61 3.59 3.81
N CYS A 94 9.24 4.15 4.96
CA CYS A 94 10.05 4.06 6.19
C CYS A 94 9.51 3.06 7.22
N ASN A 95 8.32 2.49 7.00
CA ASN A 95 7.63 1.70 8.03
C ASN A 95 7.09 0.35 7.54
N ASN A 96 6.95 0.16 6.22
CA ASN A 96 6.39 -1.07 5.69
C ASN A 96 7.40 -2.21 5.68
N PHE A 97 6.87 -3.43 5.77
CA PHE A 97 7.63 -4.66 5.71
C PHE A 97 7.32 -5.40 4.40
N ALA A 98 8.36 -5.89 3.73
CA ALA A 98 8.20 -6.87 2.67
C ALA A 98 7.80 -8.21 3.30
N ILE A 99 6.78 -8.84 2.75
CA ILE A 99 6.39 -10.22 3.08
C ILE A 99 7.11 -11.11 2.07
N VAL A 100 7.86 -12.08 2.57
CA VAL A 100 8.69 -12.97 1.76
C VAL A 100 8.31 -14.43 2.00
N ASP A 101 8.53 -15.27 1.00
CA ASP A 101 8.41 -16.72 1.12
C ASP A 101 9.69 -17.37 1.72
N ASP A 102 9.69 -18.70 1.84
CA ASP A 102 10.82 -19.49 2.36
C ASP A 102 12.10 -19.34 1.51
N LEU A 103 11.97 -18.88 0.27
CA LEU A 103 13.08 -18.60 -0.64
C LEU A 103 13.48 -17.12 -0.63
N TRP A 104 12.97 -16.33 0.33
CA TRP A 104 13.18 -14.89 0.47
C TRP A 104 12.69 -14.06 -0.73
N SER A 105 11.75 -14.59 -1.52
CA SER A 105 11.13 -13.88 -2.61
C SER A 105 9.99 -13.01 -2.10
N GLY A 106 9.97 -11.73 -2.47
CA GLY A 106 8.90 -10.80 -2.09
C GLY A 106 7.56 -11.17 -2.72
N ILE A 107 6.60 -11.57 -1.89
CA ILE A 107 5.24 -11.95 -2.30
C ILE A 107 4.20 -10.89 -1.92
N GLY A 108 4.58 -9.88 -1.13
CA GLY A 108 3.69 -8.79 -0.76
C GLY A 108 4.34 -7.72 0.11
N ALA A 109 3.52 -6.76 0.56
CA ALA A 109 3.89 -5.71 1.48
C ALA A 109 2.83 -5.58 2.58
N GLY A 110 3.25 -5.24 3.80
CA GLY A 110 2.36 -5.06 4.93
C GLY A 110 2.75 -3.87 5.81
N VAL A 111 1.73 -3.29 6.45
CA VAL A 111 1.89 -2.21 7.43
C VAL A 111 1.72 -2.81 8.83
N TYR A 112 2.77 -2.75 9.64
CA TYR A 112 2.78 -3.28 11.01
C TYR A 112 3.23 -2.20 11.99
N PRO A 113 2.34 -1.29 12.43
CA PRO A 113 2.73 -0.11 13.21
C PRO A 113 3.50 -0.43 14.49
N ALA A 114 3.15 -1.51 15.19
CA ALA A 114 3.87 -1.94 16.39
C ALA A 114 5.28 -2.47 16.08
N ALA A 115 5.44 -3.21 14.97
CA ALA A 115 6.74 -3.70 14.54
C ALA A 115 7.63 -2.58 13.96
N ALA A 116 7.03 -1.56 13.35
CA ALA A 116 7.75 -0.40 12.82
C ALA A 116 8.38 0.48 13.91
N LEU A 117 8.06 0.26 15.19
CA LEU A 117 8.70 0.94 16.33
C LEU A 117 10.13 0.45 16.59
N PHE A 118 10.49 -0.74 16.11
CA PHE A 118 11.83 -1.29 16.30
C PHE A 118 12.82 -0.59 15.38
N ASN A 119 13.90 -0.06 15.98
CA ASN A 119 15.01 0.51 15.22
C ASN A 119 15.91 -0.57 14.64
N HIS A 120 16.68 -0.19 13.62
CA HIS A 120 17.68 -1.04 13.01
C HIS A 120 18.91 -1.25 13.93
N SER A 121 19.47 -2.46 13.89
CA SER A 121 20.80 -2.80 14.41
C SER A 121 21.42 -3.86 13.49
N CYS A 122 22.70 -3.71 13.15
CA CYS A 122 23.44 -4.75 12.40
C CYS A 122 23.63 -6.05 13.20
N SER A 123 23.41 -6.02 14.52
CA SER A 123 23.40 -7.17 15.41
C SER A 123 22.04 -7.21 16.13
N PRO A 124 20.97 -7.63 15.45
CA PRO A 124 19.62 -7.61 16.02
C PRO A 124 19.48 -8.67 17.12
N ASN A 125 18.61 -8.40 18.09
CA ASN A 125 18.22 -9.36 19.13
C ASN A 125 16.84 -9.99 18.89
N VAL A 126 16.15 -9.61 17.81
CA VAL A 126 14.84 -10.12 17.39
C VAL A 126 14.79 -10.21 15.87
N ILE A 127 13.99 -11.13 15.34
CA ILE A 127 13.78 -11.32 13.89
C ILE A 127 12.27 -11.31 13.62
N PRO A 128 11.74 -10.38 12.79
CA PRO A 128 10.34 -10.41 12.40
C PRO A 128 10.09 -11.59 11.45
N THR A 129 9.05 -12.36 11.73
CA THR A 129 8.60 -13.48 10.87
C THR A 129 7.10 -13.37 10.65
N PHE A 130 6.65 -13.87 9.50
CA PHE A 130 5.23 -14.00 9.16
C PHE A 130 4.86 -15.47 9.27
N THR A 131 3.75 -15.75 9.93
CA THR A 131 3.14 -17.08 9.94
C THR A 131 1.81 -16.97 9.22
N ASP A 132 1.50 -17.97 8.40
CA ASP A 132 0.12 -18.17 8.01
C ASP A 132 -0.66 -18.40 9.31
N GLY A 133 -1.76 -17.66 9.50
CA GLY A 133 -2.58 -17.77 10.71
C GLY A 133 -3.04 -19.21 10.97
N PRO A 134 -3.57 -19.51 12.16
CA PRO A 134 -4.07 -20.85 12.49
C PRO A 134 -5.12 -21.34 11.48
#